data_AF-A0A815NKU5-F1
#
_entry.id   AF-A0A815NKU5-F1
#
_cell.length_a   1.000
_cell.length_b   1.000
_cell.length_c   1.000
_cell.angle_alpha   90.00
_cell.angle_beta   90.00
_cell.angle_gamma   90.00
#
_symmetry.space_group_name_H-M   'P 1'
#
loop_
_entity.id
_entity.type
_entity.pdbx_description
1 polymer ?
#
loop_
_entity_poly.entity_id
_entity_poly.type
_entity_poly.pdbx_seq_one_letter_code
_entity_poly.pdbx_strand_id
1 'polypeptide(L)'
;MASVASYVFVRKSTQSFSFISEWLTYAQDRRALTDDLNELGMNNYGNFIDHRHDQSILGLLATKWKLRRYTDPSQFGENCSRAFPTIFWHHRLKE
;
A
#
# COMPACT_ATOMS: atom_id res chain seq x y z
N MET A 1 -0.63 -2.22 12.45
CA MET A 1 -1.26 -1.61 11.26
C MET A 1 -1.45 -2.73 10.25
N ALA A 2 -2.57 -3.45 10.30
CA ALA A 2 -2.85 -4.54 9.37
C ALA A 2 -3.67 -3.96 8.22
N SER A 3 -3.02 -3.55 7.14
CA SER A 3 -3.73 -3.25 5.91
C SER A 3 -3.89 -4.57 5.15
N VAL A 4 -5.11 -4.91 4.78
CA VAL A 4 -5.39 -6.03 3.89
C VAL A 4 -5.17 -5.47 2.48
N ALA A 5 -4.10 -5.87 1.80
CA ALA A 5 -3.90 -5.53 0.39
C ALA A 5 -4.78 -6.44 -0.48
N SER A 6 -6.10 -6.28 -0.38
CA SER A 6 -7.05 -7.14 -1.12
C SER A 6 -7.41 -6.57 -2.48
N TYR A 7 -7.46 -5.24 -2.62
CA TYR A 7 -7.90 -4.57 -3.84
C TYR A 7 -7.10 -3.29 -4.08
N VAL A 8 -6.71 -3.07 -5.34
CA VAL A 8 -6.07 -1.82 -5.79
C VAL A 8 -6.90 -1.26 -6.94
N PHE A 9 -7.48 -0.08 -6.73
CA PHE A 9 -8.25 0.63 -7.75
C PHE A 9 -7.46 1.82 -8.25
N VAL A 10 -7.25 1.90 -9.56
CA VAL A 10 -6.42 2.94 -10.17
C VAL A 10 -7.14 3.55 -11.37
N ARG A 11 -7.32 4.86 -11.34
CA ARG A 11 -7.78 5.61 -12.50
C ARG A 11 -6.61 5.79 -13.47
N LYS A 12 -6.75 5.29 -14.70
CA LYS A 12 -5.73 5.44 -15.75
C LYS A 12 -5.39 6.91 -16.00
N SER A 13 -4.13 7.25 -15.81
CA SER A 13 -3.53 8.56 -16.05
C SER A 13 -2.01 8.39 -16.18
N THR A 14 -1.31 9.42 -16.66
CA THR A 14 0.17 9.42 -16.69
C THR A 14 0.74 9.29 -15.28
N GLN A 15 0.16 10.00 -14.30
CA GLN A 15 0.60 9.96 -12.91
C GLN A 15 0.45 8.55 -12.31
N SER A 16 -0.69 7.91 -12.54
CA SER A 16 -0.94 6.56 -12.02
C SER A 16 -0.03 5.52 -12.69
N PHE A 17 0.26 5.69 -13.98
CA PHE A 17 1.18 4.82 -14.70
C PHE A 17 2.59 4.93 -14.11
N SER A 18 3.10 6.16 -13.94
CA SER A 18 4.41 6.39 -13.33
C SER A 18 4.50 5.83 -11.90
N PHE A 19 3.45 5.99 -11.08
CA PHE A 19 3.40 5.41 -9.74
C PHE A 19 3.44 3.88 -9.76
N ILE A 20 2.63 3.23 -10.60
CA ILE A 20 2.62 1.77 -10.72
C ILE A 20 3.96 1.25 -11.27
N SER A 21 4.54 1.91 -12.27
CA SER A 21 5.84 1.52 -12.82
C SER A 21 6.95 1.58 -11.77
N GLU A 22 6.96 2.62 -10.93
CA GLU A 22 7.90 2.71 -9.82
C GLU A 22 7.65 1.62 -8.76
N TRP A 23 6.38 1.35 -8.43
CA TRP A 23 6.03 0.26 -7.53
C TRP A 23 6.50 -1.09 -8.07
N LEU A 24 6.26 -1.38 -9.35
CA LEU A 24 6.74 -2.60 -10.01
C LEU A 24 8.27 -2.69 -9.98
N THR A 25 8.98 -1.57 -10.19
CA THR A 25 10.45 -1.53 -10.15
C THR A 25 10.98 -2.03 -8.80
N TYR A 26 10.43 -1.52 -7.70
CA TYR A 26 10.82 -1.96 -6.36
C TYR A 26 10.28 -3.34 -6.00
N ALA A 27 9.10 -3.71 -6.52
CA ALA A 27 8.56 -5.05 -6.33
C ALA A 27 9.32 -6.14 -7.10
N GLN A 28 10.25 -5.77 -7.98
CA GLN A 28 11.18 -6.68 -8.67
C GLN A 28 12.59 -6.64 -8.08
N ASP A 29 12.88 -5.71 -7.17
CA ASP A 29 14.15 -5.65 -6.48
C ASP A 29 14.19 -6.70 -5.37
N ARG A 30 14.97 -7.76 -5.57
CA ARG A 30 15.12 -8.87 -4.62
C ARG A 30 15.44 -8.35 -3.21
N ARG A 31 16.31 -7.34 -3.10
CA ARG A 31 16.73 -6.75 -1.81
C ARG A 31 15.59 -6.11 -1.02
N ALA A 32 14.49 -5.76 -1.71
CA ALA A 32 13.32 -5.15 -1.11
C ALA A 32 12.16 -6.14 -0.94
N LEU A 33 12.12 -7.23 -1.73
CA LEU A 33 11.03 -8.19 -1.78
C LEU A 33 11.30 -9.49 -1.01
N THR A 34 12.53 -9.73 -0.57
CA THR A 34 12.93 -10.93 0.17
C THR A 34 13.51 -10.58 1.54
N ASP A 35 13.63 -11.59 2.40
CA ASP A 35 14.35 -11.55 3.68
C ASP A 35 15.83 -11.95 3.53
N ASP A 36 16.44 -11.71 2.37
CA ASP A 36 17.87 -11.99 2.21
C ASP A 36 18.71 -11.12 3.16
N LEU A 37 19.92 -11.58 3.44
CA LEU A 37 20.87 -10.83 4.24
C LEU A 37 21.18 -9.48 3.60
N ASN A 38 21.38 -8.46 4.43
CA ASN A 38 21.78 -7.13 4.01
C ASN A 38 23.02 -7.16 3.10
N GLU A 39 22.88 -6.63 1.89
CA GLU A 39 23.94 -6.56 0.87
C GLU A 39 24.61 -5.16 0.78
N LEU A 40 24.19 -4.20 1.61
CA LEU A 40 24.63 -2.79 1.58
C LEU A 40 25.81 -2.49 2.52
N GLY A 41 26.56 -3.51 2.92
CA GLY A 41 27.78 -3.36 3.73
C GLY A 41 27.54 -3.02 5.21
N MET A 42 26.29 -3.12 5.67
CA MET A 42 25.92 -2.98 7.08
C MET A 42 25.38 -4.30 7.62
N ASN A 43 25.43 -4.47 8.95
CA ASN A 43 24.80 -5.60 9.60
C ASN A 43 23.27 -5.58 9.40
N ASN A 44 22.65 -6.76 9.43
CA ASN A 44 21.19 -6.87 9.50
C ASN A 44 20.65 -6.15 10.74
N TYR A 45 19.47 -5.56 10.61
CA TYR A 45 18.82 -4.89 11.73
C TYR A 45 18.26 -5.93 12.70
N GLY A 46 18.83 -6.01 13.91
CA GLY A 46 18.50 -7.06 14.88
C GLY A 46 17.05 -7.07 15.38
N ASN A 47 16.31 -5.97 15.20
CA ASN A 47 14.89 -5.87 15.52
C ASN A 47 14.00 -5.86 14.27
N PHE A 48 14.50 -6.38 13.14
CA PHE A 48 13.67 -6.54 11.95
C PHE A 48 12.53 -7.51 12.26
N ILE A 49 11.31 -7.07 11.93
CA ILE A 49 10.10 -7.89 12.03
C ILE A 49 9.59 -8.02 10.61
N ASP A 50 9.45 -9.27 10.14
CA ASP A 50 8.95 -9.56 8.81
C ASP A 50 7.53 -8.96 8.62
N HIS A 51 7.26 -8.58 7.39
CA HIS A 51 6.10 -7.86 6.91
C HIS A 51 5.88 -8.16 5.43
N ARG A 52 4.66 -7.97 4.92
CA ARG A 52 4.39 -8.11 3.48
C ARG A 52 5.18 -7.07 2.69
N HIS A 53 6.30 -7.48 2.11
CA HIS A 53 7.28 -6.61 1.49
C HIS A 53 6.68 -5.69 0.42
N ASP A 54 5.85 -6.25 -0.47
CA ASP A 54 5.16 -5.54 -1.54
C ASP A 54 4.25 -4.42 -1.01
N GLN A 55 3.56 -4.68 0.10
CA GLN A 55 2.68 -3.75 0.78
C GLN A 55 3.46 -2.62 1.48
N SER A 56 4.61 -2.94 2.08
CA SER A 56 5.50 -1.95 2.70
C SER A 56 6.08 -1.00 1.65
N ILE A 57 6.51 -1.53 0.50
CA ILE A 57 6.95 -0.74 -0.65
C ILE A 57 5.84 0.22 -1.09
N LEU A 58 4.60 -0.27 -1.24
CA LEU A 58 3.46 0.56 -1.62
C LEU A 58 3.22 1.71 -0.62
N GLY A 59 3.31 1.45 0.68
CA GLY A 59 3.15 2.46 1.73
C GLY A 59 4.25 3.53 1.72
N LEU A 60 5.50 3.13 1.51
CA LEU A 60 6.64 4.04 1.36
C LEU A 60 6.49 4.91 0.11
N LEU A 61 6.10 4.33 -1.02
CA LEU A 61 5.86 5.07 -2.26
C LEU A 61 4.70 6.04 -2.13
N ALA A 62 3.59 5.64 -1.48
CA ALA A 62 2.47 6.56 -1.22
C ALA A 62 2.92 7.78 -0.39
N THR A 63 3.84 7.58 0.56
CA THR A 63 4.44 8.66 1.35
C THR A 63 5.36 9.54 0.49
N LYS A 64 6.25 8.94 -0.32
CA LYS A 64 7.15 9.64 -1.25
C LYS A 64 6.38 10.52 -2.24
N TRP A 65 5.28 10.00 -2.80
CA TRP A 65 4.41 10.68 -3.75
C TRP A 65 3.40 11.63 -3.09
N LYS A 66 3.41 11.73 -1.76
CA LYS A 66 2.47 12.55 -0.97
C LYS A 66 1.00 12.27 -1.31
N LEU A 67 0.68 11.00 -1.56
CA LEU A 67 -0.68 10.59 -1.88
C LEU A 67 -1.60 10.79 -0.68
N ARG A 68 -2.80 11.30 -0.95
CA ARG A 68 -3.84 11.39 0.08
C ARG A 68 -4.29 9.98 0.46
N ARG A 69 -4.26 9.70 1.76
CA ARG A 69 -4.75 8.45 2.34
C ARG A 69 -6.21 8.61 2.74
N TYR A 70 -7.01 7.61 2.43
CA TYR A 70 -8.43 7.52 2.79
C TYR A 70 -8.62 6.39 3.80
N THR A 71 -9.69 6.45 4.57
CA THR A 71 -10.10 5.37 5.48
C THR A 71 -10.44 4.12 4.67
N ASP A 72 -10.25 2.94 5.27
CA ASP A 72 -10.66 1.68 4.67
C ASP A 72 -12.16 1.75 4.28
N PRO A 73 -12.52 1.47 3.01
CA PRO A 73 -13.91 1.55 2.56
C PRO A 73 -14.78 0.35 3.01
N SER A 74 -14.21 -0.63 3.71
CA SER A 74 -14.92 -1.78 4.29
C SER A 74 -15.45 -1.50 5.70
N GLN A 75 -16.20 -2.45 6.25
CA GLN A 75 -16.67 -2.47 7.65
C GLN A 75 -15.56 -2.27 8.70
N PHE A 76 -14.29 -2.48 8.33
CA PHE A 76 -13.14 -2.22 9.22
C PHE A 76 -12.75 -0.74 9.29
N GLY A 77 -13.24 0.11 8.39
CA GLY A 77 -13.05 1.57 8.43
C GLY A 77 -14.13 2.33 9.19
N GLU A 78 -15.33 1.75 9.35
CA GLU A 78 -16.51 2.43 9.93
C GLU A 78 -16.38 2.77 11.41
N ASN A 79 -15.57 2.03 12.18
CA ASN A 79 -15.34 2.31 13.61
C ASN A 79 -14.15 3.26 13.88
N CYS A 80 -13.57 3.87 12.84
CA CYS A 80 -12.58 4.92 13.00
C CYS A 80 -13.28 6.28 12.90
N SER A 81 -13.51 6.95 14.03
CA SER A 81 -14.22 8.23 14.20
C SER A 81 -13.57 9.46 13.51
N ARG A 82 -12.86 9.27 12.40
CA ARG A 82 -12.27 10.36 11.60
C ARG A 82 -13.15 10.62 10.39
N ALA A 83 -14.01 11.63 10.55
CA ALA A 83 -14.93 12.16 9.56
C ALA A 83 -14.25 12.43 8.20
N PHE A 84 -14.59 11.65 7.18
CA PHE A 84 -14.35 12.00 5.78
C PHE A 84 -15.50 11.50 4.90
N PRO A 85 -15.92 12.27 3.88
CA PRO A 85 -17.09 11.97 3.07
C PRO A 85 -16.86 10.75 2.15
N THR A 86 -17.77 9.79 2.26
CA THR A 86 -17.85 8.55 1.48
C THR A 86 -18.22 8.84 0.02
N ILE A 87 -17.46 8.32 -0.96
CA ILE A 87 -17.70 8.53 -2.40
C ILE A 87 -18.51 7.39 -3.05
N PHE A 88 -18.67 6.24 -2.39
CA PHE A 88 -19.34 5.07 -3.00
C PHE A 88 -20.53 4.59 -2.17
N TRP A 89 -21.72 4.67 -2.77
CA TRP A 89 -22.89 3.91 -2.35
C TRP A 89 -22.72 2.46 -2.83
N HIS A 90 -22.51 1.54 -1.90
CA HIS A 90 -22.53 0.09 -2.14
C HIS A 90 -23.86 -0.50 -1.66
N HIS A 91 -24.94 -0.19 -2.38
CA HIS A 91 -26.15 -0.99 -2.32
C HIS A 91 -26.41 -1.60 -3.68
N ARG A 92 -26.31 -2.93 -3.76
CA ARG A 92 -26.94 -3.70 -4.84
C ARG A 92 -28.44 -3.55 -4.64
N LEU A 93 -29.11 -2.80 -5.52
CA LEU A 93 -30.57 -2.89 -5.62
C LEU A 93 -30.89 -4.34 -5.98
N LYS A 94 -31.62 -5.01 -5.09
CA LYS A 94 -32.27 -6.27 -5.43
C LYS A 94 -33.49 -5.90 -6.28
N GLU A 95 -33.54 -6.40 -7.50
CA GLU A 95 -34.82 -6.68 -8.15
C GLU A 95 -35.44 -7.93 -7.51
#